data_AF-A0A0F9G5R7-F1
#
_entry.id   AF-A0A0F9G5R7-F1
#
_cell.length_a   1.000
_cell.length_b   1.000
_cell.length_c   1.000
_cell.angle_alpha   90.00
_cell.angle_beta   90.00
_cell.angle_gamma   90.00
#
_symmetry.space_group_name_H-M   'P 1'
#
loop_
_entity.id
_entity.type
_entity.pdbx_description
1 polymer ?
#
loop_
_entity_poly.entity_id
_entity_poly.type
_entity_poly.pdbx_seq_one_letter_code
_entity_poly.pdbx_strand_id
1 'polypeptide(L)'
;KKGVFKSSKEDAEVMRKFYHGVNYMINLNPDIIPARVGAKHYALHGLTIFKTLWNADIWPDKPLRKEGQSEEEYVAKLNKWEGEAEDIFPLTVQAVNPRNIMPDPSYGPRGFVIERHKILVINAKKKWPHWANHWTNDKGLQLADELEYDIYFDGVYRCDLVDGEPILKVRGGVGKHGYGFIPYVFIDSGLGNQSFESKPDVRYVGMLRYMFDPIIAESRVFSIADIILALSFNFSSTVGCSALHSDCTFSTYCLRSVTSLGSSVVIFHLHPYHTI
;
A
#
# COMPACT_ATOMS: atom_id res chain seq x y z
N LYS A 1 27.38 2.48 -41.98
CA LYS A 1 26.16 2.31 -41.14
C LYS A 1 26.21 3.25 -39.90
N LYS A 2 26.12 4.58 -40.07
CA LYS A 2 26.20 5.57 -38.97
C LYS A 2 24.85 6.20 -38.56
N GLY A 3 23.73 5.85 -39.22
CA GLY A 3 22.41 6.42 -38.93
C GLY A 3 21.53 5.66 -37.93
N VAL A 4 21.71 4.33 -37.81
CA VAL A 4 20.82 3.47 -36.99
C VAL A 4 21.09 3.59 -35.47
N PHE A 5 22.29 4.01 -35.09
CA PHE A 5 22.71 4.10 -33.67
C PHE A 5 22.30 5.40 -32.97
N LYS A 6 21.84 6.43 -33.70
CA LYS A 6 21.46 7.71 -33.09
C LYS A 6 20.00 7.70 -32.62
N SER A 7 19.06 7.23 -33.47
CA SER A 7 17.65 7.09 -33.05
C SER A 7 17.53 6.10 -31.89
N SER A 8 18.25 4.97 -31.91
CA SER A 8 18.19 4.01 -30.79
C SER A 8 18.69 4.57 -29.44
N LYS A 9 19.56 5.58 -29.43
CA LYS A 9 19.98 6.26 -28.19
C LYS A 9 18.93 7.26 -27.71
N GLU A 10 18.36 8.03 -28.63
CA GLU A 10 17.28 8.99 -28.34
C GLU A 10 16.03 8.24 -27.82
N ASP A 11 15.64 7.15 -28.48
CA ASP A 11 14.55 6.27 -28.07
C ASP A 11 14.81 5.65 -26.68
N ALA A 12 16.04 5.18 -26.45
CA ALA A 12 16.42 4.63 -25.13
C ALA A 12 16.40 5.70 -24.02
N GLU A 13 16.78 6.93 -24.33
CA GLU A 13 16.70 8.04 -23.39
C GLU A 13 15.25 8.40 -23.06
N VAL A 14 14.37 8.49 -24.06
CA VAL A 14 12.93 8.71 -23.87
C VAL A 14 12.33 7.63 -22.99
N MET A 15 12.62 6.35 -23.29
CA MET A 15 12.13 5.23 -22.47
C MET A 15 12.66 5.29 -21.03
N ARG A 16 13.93 5.65 -20.82
CA ARG A 16 14.49 5.82 -19.47
C ARG A 16 13.79 6.92 -18.70
N LYS A 17 13.56 8.07 -19.32
CA LYS A 17 12.84 9.19 -18.70
C LYS A 17 11.40 8.80 -18.38
N PHE A 18 10.73 8.09 -19.30
CA PHE A 18 9.39 7.55 -19.08
C PHE A 18 9.36 6.62 -17.86
N TYR A 19 10.22 5.60 -17.80
CA TYR A 19 10.27 4.68 -16.65
C TYR A 19 10.68 5.37 -15.35
N HIS A 20 11.53 6.40 -15.41
CA HIS A 20 11.86 7.21 -14.25
C HIS A 20 10.63 7.98 -13.75
N GLY A 21 9.87 8.60 -14.66
CA GLY A 21 8.58 9.23 -14.36
C GLY A 21 7.58 8.25 -13.75
N VAL A 22 7.44 7.05 -14.33
CA VAL A 22 6.57 5.99 -13.77
C VAL A 22 6.97 5.63 -12.34
N ASN A 23 8.27 5.40 -12.09
CA ASN A 23 8.76 5.10 -10.74
C ASN A 23 8.53 6.26 -9.78
N TYR A 24 8.71 7.51 -10.22
CA TYR A 24 8.45 8.69 -9.41
C TYR A 24 6.97 8.77 -9.02
N MET A 25 6.05 8.62 -9.97
CA MET A 25 4.61 8.69 -9.74
C MET A 25 4.10 7.55 -8.83
N ILE A 26 4.62 6.33 -8.99
CA ILE A 26 4.27 5.19 -8.12
C ILE A 26 4.64 5.45 -6.65
N ASN A 27 5.67 6.26 -6.38
CA ASN A 27 6.11 6.59 -5.03
C ASN A 27 5.45 7.84 -4.44
N LEU A 28 4.82 8.69 -5.25
CA LEU A 28 4.19 9.93 -4.78
C LEU A 28 2.67 9.87 -4.68
N ASN A 29 2.01 9.21 -5.63
CA ASN A 29 0.55 9.19 -5.68
C ASN A 29 -0.13 8.47 -4.50
N PRO A 30 0.39 7.33 -3.99
CA PRO A 30 -0.25 6.63 -2.89
C PRO A 30 0.21 7.16 -1.52
N ASP A 31 -0.71 7.21 -0.56
CA ASP A 31 -0.41 7.57 0.85
C ASP A 31 0.67 6.66 1.46
N ILE A 32 0.70 5.40 1.01
CA ILE A 32 1.68 4.41 1.43
C ILE A 32 2.44 3.91 0.20
N ILE A 33 3.74 4.15 0.19
CA ILE A 33 4.63 3.74 -0.90
C ILE A 33 4.59 2.21 -1.08
N PRO A 34 4.15 1.70 -2.25
CA PRO A 34 4.02 0.27 -2.50
C PRO A 34 5.34 -0.46 -2.32
N ALA A 35 6.46 0.11 -2.76
CA ALA A 35 7.78 -0.50 -2.63
C ALA A 35 8.17 -0.76 -1.16
N ARG A 36 7.81 0.14 -0.23
CA ARG A 36 8.08 -0.03 1.21
C ARG A 36 7.23 -1.14 1.82
N VAL A 37 5.94 -1.17 1.47
CA VAL A 37 5.02 -2.25 1.89
C VAL A 37 5.47 -3.58 1.29
N GLY A 38 5.91 -3.57 0.04
CA GLY A 38 6.46 -4.73 -0.65
C GLY A 38 7.71 -5.25 0.04
N ALA A 39 8.67 -4.40 0.40
CA ALA A 39 9.86 -4.80 1.15
C ALA A 39 9.49 -5.39 2.53
N LYS A 40 8.51 -4.80 3.23
CA LYS A 40 7.98 -5.35 4.48
C LYS A 40 7.37 -6.74 4.28
N HIS A 41 6.52 -6.93 3.27
CA HIS A 41 5.93 -8.24 2.97
C HIS A 41 6.99 -9.27 2.59
N TYR A 42 8.01 -8.88 1.82
CA TYR A 42 9.14 -9.73 1.47
C TYR A 42 9.87 -10.22 2.73
N ALA A 43 10.20 -9.30 3.63
CA ALA A 43 10.93 -9.62 4.86
C ALA A 43 10.12 -10.53 5.81
N LEU A 44 8.82 -10.28 5.95
CA LEU A 44 7.95 -10.99 6.89
C LEU A 44 7.41 -12.31 6.34
N HIS A 45 6.94 -12.32 5.09
CA HIS A 45 6.22 -13.44 4.49
C HIS A 45 7.05 -14.20 3.45
N GLY A 46 8.16 -13.64 2.98
CA GLY A 46 8.95 -14.24 1.89
C GLY A 46 8.28 -14.10 0.53
N LEU A 47 7.24 -13.27 0.45
CA LEU A 47 6.47 -13.05 -0.74
C LEU A 47 6.00 -11.60 -0.78
N THR A 48 6.21 -10.96 -1.92
CA THR A 48 5.67 -9.64 -2.23
C THR A 48 4.80 -9.75 -3.45
N ILE A 49 3.65 -9.10 -3.41
CA ILE A 49 2.68 -9.11 -4.49
C ILE A 49 2.37 -7.68 -4.86
N PHE A 50 2.73 -7.29 -6.08
CA PHE A 50 2.34 -6.01 -6.66
C PHE A 50 1.18 -6.21 -7.60
N LYS A 51 0.12 -5.43 -7.40
CA LYS A 51 -1.05 -5.35 -8.25
C LYS A 51 -0.96 -4.06 -9.05
N THR A 52 -0.98 -4.16 -10.36
CA THR A 52 -0.96 -2.99 -11.26
C THR A 52 -2.24 -2.95 -12.06
N LEU A 53 -3.07 -1.94 -11.82
CA LEU A 53 -4.34 -1.75 -12.51
C LEU A 53 -4.39 -0.41 -13.21
N TRP A 54 -5.12 -0.37 -14.33
CA TRP A 54 -5.63 0.86 -14.88
C TRP A 54 -6.79 1.37 -14.03
N ASN A 55 -6.69 2.60 -13.54
CA ASN A 55 -7.74 3.29 -12.83
C ASN A 55 -8.53 4.15 -13.82
N ALA A 56 -9.68 3.65 -14.25
CA ALA A 56 -10.55 4.35 -15.18
C ALA A 56 -11.18 5.61 -14.57
N ASP A 57 -11.37 5.65 -13.26
CA ASP A 57 -12.09 6.74 -12.59
C ASP A 57 -11.30 8.07 -12.58
N ILE A 58 -9.97 7.99 -12.68
CA ILE A 58 -9.10 9.17 -12.80
C ILE A 58 -8.84 9.58 -14.24
N TRP A 59 -9.16 8.72 -15.21
CA TRP A 59 -8.92 9.02 -16.61
C TRP A 59 -10.10 9.83 -17.18
N PRO A 60 -9.87 11.03 -17.74
CA PRO A 60 -10.95 11.88 -18.19
C PRO A 60 -11.64 11.26 -19.41
N ASP A 61 -12.97 11.25 -19.39
CA ASP A 61 -13.76 10.78 -20.53
C ASP A 61 -13.55 11.66 -21.75
N LYS A 62 -13.29 11.02 -22.89
CA LYS A 62 -13.13 11.74 -24.15
C LYS A 62 -14.42 12.48 -24.49
N PRO A 63 -14.37 13.80 -24.77
CA PRO A 63 -15.57 14.56 -25.06
C PRO A 63 -16.25 14.05 -26.34
N LEU A 64 -17.57 13.84 -26.26
CA LEU A 64 -18.39 13.52 -27.42
C LEU A 64 -18.86 14.80 -28.11
N ARG A 65 -18.86 14.79 -29.45
CA ARG A 65 -19.44 15.88 -30.25
C ARG A 65 -20.95 15.89 -30.06
N LYS A 66 -21.50 17.02 -29.62
CA LYS A 66 -22.96 17.21 -29.51
C LYS A 66 -23.56 17.59 -30.87
N GLU A 67 -24.81 17.18 -31.12
CA GLU A 67 -25.54 17.64 -32.30
C GLU A 67 -25.68 19.17 -32.30
N GLY A 68 -25.38 19.80 -33.43
CA GLY A 68 -25.41 21.27 -33.59
C GLY A 68 -24.18 22.02 -33.04
N GLN A 69 -23.18 21.32 -32.48
CA GLN A 69 -21.96 21.96 -32.01
C GLN A 69 -21.05 22.36 -33.19
N SER A 70 -20.52 23.59 -33.16
CA SER A 70 -19.53 24.05 -34.13
C SER A 70 -18.24 23.24 -34.05
N GLU A 71 -17.54 23.10 -35.17
CA GLU A 71 -16.26 22.38 -35.23
C GLU A 71 -15.23 22.99 -34.28
N GLU A 72 -15.17 24.33 -34.24
CA GLU A 72 -14.23 25.10 -33.42
C GLU A 72 -14.43 24.83 -31.92
N GLU A 73 -15.69 24.77 -31.45
CA GLU A 73 -15.98 24.45 -30.06
C GLU A 73 -15.66 22.99 -29.70
N TYR A 74 -15.79 22.07 -30.65
CA TYR A 74 -15.43 20.67 -30.45
C TYR A 74 -13.91 20.51 -30.36
N VAL A 75 -13.16 21.15 -31.26
CA VAL A 75 -11.69 21.17 -31.24
C VAL A 75 -11.16 21.81 -29.95
N ALA A 76 -11.74 22.92 -29.49
CA ALA A 76 -11.34 23.54 -28.23
C ALA A 76 -11.54 22.61 -27.02
N LYS A 77 -12.64 21.84 -26.98
CA LYS A 77 -12.86 20.82 -25.94
C LYS A 77 -11.90 19.66 -26.04
N LEU A 78 -11.59 19.23 -27.26
CA LEU A 78 -10.65 18.13 -27.49
C LEU A 78 -9.25 18.53 -27.02
N ASN A 79 -8.77 19.72 -27.38
CA ASN A 79 -7.47 20.24 -26.92
C ASN A 79 -7.41 20.37 -25.40
N LYS A 80 -8.52 20.78 -24.76
CA LYS A 80 -8.59 20.85 -23.29
C LYS A 80 -8.51 19.46 -22.66
N TRP A 81 -9.24 18.48 -23.20
CA TRP A 81 -9.18 17.10 -22.74
C TRP A 81 -7.79 16.49 -22.95
N GLU A 82 -7.13 16.76 -24.08
CA GLU A 82 -5.75 16.31 -24.33
C GLU A 82 -4.78 16.86 -23.30
N GLY A 83 -4.87 18.15 -22.98
CA GLY A 83 -4.06 18.76 -21.93
C GLY A 83 -4.32 18.17 -20.53
N GLU A 84 -5.58 17.93 -20.18
CA GLU A 84 -5.93 17.27 -18.91
C GLU A 84 -5.45 15.80 -18.87
N ALA A 85 -5.56 15.08 -19.98
CA ALA A 85 -5.16 13.68 -20.06
C ALA A 85 -3.63 13.49 -20.06
N GLU A 86 -2.87 14.45 -20.58
CA GLU A 86 -1.40 14.42 -20.63
C GLU A 86 -0.76 14.41 -19.22
N ASP A 87 -1.37 15.15 -18.28
CA ASP A 87 -0.88 15.27 -16.90
C ASP A 87 -1.29 14.11 -15.98
N ILE A 88 -2.20 13.25 -16.43
CA ILE A 88 -2.77 12.18 -15.59
C ILE A 88 -2.01 10.87 -15.80
N PHE A 89 -1.62 10.24 -14.69
CA PHE A 89 -1.04 8.90 -14.68
C PHE A 89 -2.07 7.84 -14.23
N PRO A 90 -2.74 7.13 -15.15
CA PRO A 90 -3.87 6.26 -14.86
C PRO A 90 -3.49 4.88 -14.29
N LEU A 91 -2.21 4.62 -14.05
CA LEU A 91 -1.76 3.35 -13.51
C LEU A 91 -1.66 3.43 -11.99
N THR A 92 -2.36 2.52 -11.33
CA THR A 92 -2.29 2.34 -9.89
C THR A 92 -1.50 1.08 -9.57
N VAL A 93 -0.42 1.24 -8.80
CA VAL A 93 0.38 0.12 -8.27
C VAL A 93 0.13 0.01 -6.78
N GLN A 94 -0.26 -1.18 -6.34
CA GLN A 94 -0.56 -1.47 -4.94
C GLN A 94 0.21 -2.70 -4.49
N ALA A 95 0.78 -2.64 -3.29
CA ALA A 95 1.33 -3.83 -2.64
C ALA A 95 0.22 -4.53 -1.86
N VAL A 96 -0.16 -5.72 -2.32
CA VAL A 96 -1.22 -6.52 -1.68
C VAL A 96 -0.62 -7.34 -0.55
N ASN A 97 -1.36 -7.49 0.55
CA ASN A 97 -0.97 -8.40 1.62
C ASN A 97 -1.02 -9.84 1.12
N PRO A 98 0.09 -10.62 1.21
CA PRO A 98 0.12 -12.01 0.77
C PRO A 98 -0.97 -12.90 1.38
N ARG A 99 -1.45 -12.58 2.59
CA ARG A 99 -2.53 -13.33 3.26
C ARG A 99 -3.88 -13.22 2.56
N ASN A 100 -4.06 -12.18 1.75
CA ASN A 100 -5.29 -11.91 1.03
C ASN A 100 -5.27 -12.55 -0.36
N ILE A 101 -4.21 -13.26 -0.74
CA ILE A 101 -4.04 -13.80 -2.09
C ILE A 101 -4.01 -15.32 -2.05
N MET A 102 -4.83 -15.92 -2.91
CA MET A 102 -4.73 -17.32 -3.30
C MET A 102 -4.24 -17.38 -4.76
N PRO A 103 -2.94 -17.66 -4.99
CA PRO A 103 -2.45 -17.91 -6.34
C PRO A 103 -2.96 -19.27 -6.84
N ASP A 104 -2.97 -19.46 -8.15
CA ASP A 104 -3.13 -20.78 -8.75
C ASP A 104 -2.16 -21.81 -8.11
N PRO A 105 -2.67 -22.90 -7.52
CA PRO A 105 -1.85 -23.92 -6.86
C PRO A 105 -1.10 -24.83 -7.84
N SER A 106 -1.34 -24.70 -9.15
CA SER A 106 -0.76 -25.58 -10.17
C SER A 106 0.76 -25.43 -10.33
N TYR A 107 1.42 -26.52 -10.74
CA TYR A 107 2.83 -26.54 -11.12
C TYR A 107 3.03 -25.86 -12.48
N GLY A 108 3.25 -24.55 -12.49
CA GLY A 108 3.48 -23.83 -13.74
C GLY A 108 3.34 -22.32 -13.65
N PRO A 109 3.28 -21.64 -14.81
CA PRO A 109 2.82 -20.26 -14.84
C PRO A 109 1.41 -20.20 -14.22
N ARG A 110 1.19 -19.20 -13.37
CA ARG A 110 -0.08 -19.02 -12.68
C ARG A 110 -1.19 -18.80 -13.72
N GLY A 111 -2.21 -19.64 -13.72
CA GLY A 111 -3.38 -19.51 -14.60
C GLY A 111 -4.37 -18.47 -14.08
N PHE A 112 -4.43 -18.28 -12.76
CA PHE A 112 -5.33 -17.31 -12.13
C PHE A 112 -4.82 -16.84 -10.76
N VAL A 113 -5.46 -15.79 -10.24
CA VAL A 113 -5.27 -15.25 -8.90
C VAL A 113 -6.63 -14.89 -8.31
N ILE A 114 -6.84 -15.24 -7.05
CA ILE A 114 -7.97 -14.75 -6.24
C ILE A 114 -7.42 -13.86 -5.14
N GLU A 115 -7.98 -12.67 -5.00
CA GLU A 115 -7.70 -11.73 -3.92
C GLU A 115 -8.97 -11.58 -3.07
N ARG A 116 -8.85 -11.73 -1.76
CA ARG A 116 -9.95 -11.65 -0.80
C ARG A 116 -9.71 -10.54 0.21
N HIS A 117 -10.71 -9.69 0.39
CA HIS A 117 -10.74 -8.62 1.38
C HIS A 117 -11.98 -8.71 2.24
N LYS A 118 -11.92 -8.03 3.38
CA LYS A 118 -13.10 -7.65 4.14
C LYS A 118 -13.34 -6.17 3.95
N ILE A 119 -14.58 -5.80 3.63
CA ILE A 119 -14.99 -4.41 3.45
C ILE A 119 -16.23 -4.13 4.28
N LEU A 120 -16.35 -2.91 4.80
CA LEU A 120 -17.57 -2.50 5.51
C LEU A 120 -18.72 -2.28 4.51
N VAL A 121 -19.95 -2.56 4.94
CA VAL A 121 -21.17 -2.27 4.17
C VAL A 121 -21.19 -0.84 3.67
N ILE A 122 -20.87 0.14 4.52
CA ILE A 122 -20.82 1.56 4.12
C ILE A 122 -19.88 1.83 2.93
N ASN A 123 -18.73 1.15 2.88
CA ASN A 123 -17.75 1.31 1.81
C ASN A 123 -18.24 0.63 0.52
N ALA A 124 -18.84 -0.56 0.64
CA ALA A 124 -19.47 -1.25 -0.48
C ALA A 124 -20.59 -0.39 -1.10
N LYS A 125 -21.41 0.27 -0.28
CA LYS A 125 -22.45 1.20 -0.72
C LYS A 125 -21.92 2.38 -1.53
N LYS A 126 -20.85 2.98 -1.03
CA LYS A 126 -20.21 4.11 -1.72
C LYS A 126 -19.60 3.69 -3.05
N LYS A 127 -18.96 2.51 -3.09
CA LYS A 127 -18.24 2.03 -4.26
C LYS A 127 -19.17 1.46 -5.34
N TRP A 128 -20.24 0.78 -4.96
CA TRP A 128 -21.21 0.17 -5.89
C TRP A 128 -22.66 0.52 -5.52
N PRO A 129 -23.09 1.78 -5.74
CA PRO A 129 -24.42 2.24 -5.32
C PRO A 129 -25.58 1.45 -5.95
N HIS A 130 -25.40 1.03 -7.21
CA HIS A 130 -26.41 0.27 -7.95
C HIS A 130 -26.65 -1.14 -7.39
N TRP A 131 -25.66 -1.69 -6.69
CA TRP A 131 -25.71 -3.04 -6.16
C TRP A 131 -26.10 -3.04 -4.67
N ALA A 132 -25.70 -2.00 -3.93
CA ALA A 132 -25.98 -1.81 -2.50
C ALA A 132 -27.46 -1.72 -2.08
N ASN A 133 -28.37 -1.40 -2.99
CA ASN A 133 -29.80 -1.28 -2.68
C ASN A 133 -30.46 -2.66 -2.44
N HIS A 134 -29.85 -3.75 -2.93
CA HIS A 134 -30.33 -5.11 -2.76
C HIS A 134 -30.20 -5.59 -1.29
N TRP A 135 -29.12 -5.24 -0.60
CA TRP A 135 -28.81 -5.87 0.70
C TRP A 135 -29.35 -5.20 1.96
N THR A 136 -29.50 -3.88 1.97
CA THR A 136 -30.10 -3.24 3.16
C THR A 136 -31.58 -3.54 3.30
N ASN A 137 -32.24 -3.93 2.21
CA ASN A 137 -33.65 -4.26 2.23
C ASN A 137 -33.86 -5.76 2.51
N ASP A 138 -33.00 -6.63 1.97
CA ASP A 138 -33.24 -8.08 1.98
C ASP A 138 -32.48 -8.83 3.09
N LYS A 139 -31.28 -8.38 3.50
CA LYS A 139 -30.43 -9.07 4.49
C LYS A 139 -30.38 -8.39 5.86
N GLY A 140 -30.94 -7.18 6.01
CA GLY A 140 -30.96 -6.45 7.28
C GLY A 140 -29.59 -6.02 7.81
N LEU A 141 -28.59 -5.93 6.92
CA LEU A 141 -27.21 -5.60 7.28
C LEU A 141 -27.06 -4.14 7.73
N GLN A 142 -26.31 -3.92 8.80
CA GLN A 142 -25.96 -2.60 9.31
C GLN A 142 -24.75 -2.02 8.57
N LEU A 143 -24.61 -0.69 8.60
CA LEU A 143 -23.51 0.00 7.91
C LEU A 143 -22.11 -0.38 8.42
N ALA A 144 -22.02 -0.85 9.67
CA ALA A 144 -20.79 -1.27 10.33
C ALA A 144 -20.46 -2.75 10.10
N ASP A 145 -21.35 -3.53 9.48
CA ASP A 145 -21.10 -4.95 9.23
C ASP A 145 -20.00 -5.14 8.16
N GLU A 146 -19.26 -6.24 8.28
CA GLU A 146 -18.23 -6.64 7.32
C GLU A 146 -18.80 -7.56 6.24
N LEU A 147 -18.30 -7.40 5.03
CA LEU A 147 -18.62 -8.19 3.85
C LEU A 147 -17.34 -8.78 3.27
N GLU A 148 -17.44 -10.00 2.75
CA GLU A 148 -16.36 -10.57 1.96
C GLU A 148 -16.35 -9.94 0.56
N TYR A 149 -15.17 -9.54 0.08
CA TYR A 149 -14.96 -9.01 -1.26
C TYR A 149 -13.87 -9.81 -1.95
N ASP A 150 -14.28 -10.61 -2.93
CA ASP A 150 -13.41 -11.47 -3.71
C ASP A 150 -13.20 -10.89 -5.10
N ILE A 151 -11.95 -10.92 -5.55
CA ILE A 151 -11.52 -10.43 -6.86
C ILE A 151 -10.79 -11.58 -7.54
N TYR A 152 -11.30 -12.01 -8.68
CA TYR A 152 -10.70 -13.03 -9.52
C TYR A 152 -10.07 -12.38 -10.76
N PHE A 153 -8.87 -12.82 -11.11
CA PHE A 153 -8.22 -12.50 -12.38
C PHE A 153 -7.58 -13.76 -12.99
N ASP A 154 -7.77 -13.95 -14.29
CA ASP A 154 -6.93 -14.80 -15.12
C ASP A 154 -6.20 -13.95 -16.19
N GLY A 155 -5.69 -14.57 -17.26
CA GLY A 155 -5.01 -13.82 -18.33
C GLY A 155 -5.93 -12.96 -19.21
N VAL A 156 -7.25 -13.14 -19.13
CA VAL A 156 -8.27 -12.58 -20.04
C VAL A 156 -9.47 -11.99 -19.31
N TYR A 157 -9.96 -12.67 -18.27
CA TYR A 157 -11.20 -12.41 -17.56
C TYR A 157 -10.98 -11.98 -16.11
N ARG A 158 -11.91 -11.17 -15.62
CA ARG A 158 -12.03 -10.74 -14.23
C ARG A 158 -13.44 -10.95 -13.72
N CYS A 159 -13.55 -11.24 -12.44
CA CYS A 159 -14.81 -11.28 -11.72
C CYS A 159 -14.62 -10.61 -10.37
N ASP A 160 -15.57 -9.78 -9.97
CA ASP A 160 -15.60 -9.16 -8.66
C ASP A 160 -16.88 -9.66 -7.97
N LEU A 161 -16.74 -10.27 -6.79
CA LEU A 161 -17.83 -10.82 -6.00
C LEU A 161 -17.86 -10.14 -4.63
N VAL A 162 -19.03 -9.80 -4.13
CA VAL A 162 -19.20 -9.32 -2.76
C VAL A 162 -20.23 -10.24 -2.07
N ASP A 163 -19.83 -10.90 -0.98
CA ASP A 163 -20.57 -12.01 -0.30
C ASP A 163 -21.12 -13.04 -1.31
N GLY A 164 -20.27 -13.42 -2.28
CA GLY A 164 -20.60 -14.41 -3.31
C GLY A 164 -21.45 -13.89 -4.49
N GLU A 165 -21.93 -12.65 -4.46
CA GLU A 165 -22.73 -12.07 -5.54
C GLU A 165 -21.88 -11.24 -6.50
N PRO A 166 -22.03 -11.40 -7.83
CA PRO A 166 -21.25 -10.66 -8.81
C PRO A 166 -21.71 -9.19 -8.92
N ILE A 167 -20.73 -8.29 -8.92
CA ILE A 167 -20.99 -6.84 -9.00
C ILE A 167 -20.82 -6.25 -10.41
N LEU A 168 -20.14 -6.96 -11.32
CA LEU A 168 -19.90 -6.45 -12.68
C LEU A 168 -21.18 -6.55 -13.51
N LYS A 169 -21.52 -5.47 -14.23
CA LYS A 169 -22.70 -5.37 -15.13
C LYS A 169 -22.55 -6.17 -16.43
N VAL A 170 -21.84 -7.29 -16.39
CA VAL A 170 -21.67 -8.19 -17.53
C VAL A 170 -22.51 -9.43 -17.28
N ARG A 171 -23.09 -10.02 -18.33
CA ARG A 171 -23.88 -11.25 -18.22
C ARG A 171 -23.05 -12.34 -17.52
N GLY A 172 -23.53 -12.81 -16.36
CA GLY A 172 -22.85 -13.82 -15.55
C GLY A 172 -21.74 -13.29 -14.63
N GLY A 173 -21.58 -11.96 -14.49
CA GLY A 173 -20.64 -11.37 -13.53
C GLY A 173 -19.16 -11.39 -13.92
N VAL A 174 -18.83 -12.05 -15.05
CA VAL A 174 -17.46 -12.21 -15.55
C VAL A 174 -17.26 -11.32 -16.77
N GLY A 175 -16.28 -10.42 -16.72
CA GLY A 175 -15.95 -9.50 -17.80
C GLY A 175 -14.52 -9.69 -18.32
N LYS A 176 -14.28 -9.39 -19.59
CA LYS A 176 -12.90 -9.32 -20.13
C LYS A 176 -12.20 -8.06 -19.61
N HIS A 177 -10.97 -8.18 -19.10
CA HIS A 177 -10.22 -7.03 -18.56
C HIS A 177 -9.25 -6.37 -19.56
N GLY A 178 -8.99 -7.00 -20.71
CA GLY A 178 -8.23 -6.38 -21.81
C GLY A 178 -6.70 -6.30 -21.64
N TYR A 179 -6.16 -6.52 -20.44
CA TYR A 179 -4.69 -6.54 -20.22
C TYR A 179 -3.94 -7.60 -21.03
N GLY A 180 -4.53 -8.78 -21.26
CA GLY A 180 -3.84 -9.91 -21.90
C GLY A 180 -2.80 -10.61 -20.99
N PHE A 181 -2.74 -10.23 -19.72
CA PHE A 181 -1.94 -10.85 -18.67
C PHE A 181 -2.62 -10.66 -17.31
N ILE A 182 -2.21 -11.46 -16.32
CA ILE A 182 -2.68 -11.34 -14.93
C ILE A 182 -2.01 -10.11 -14.28
N PRO A 183 -2.75 -9.14 -13.74
CA PRO A 183 -2.20 -7.88 -13.22
C PRO A 183 -1.50 -8.01 -11.85
N TYR A 184 -0.97 -9.18 -11.52
CA TYR A 184 -0.28 -9.47 -10.27
C TYR A 184 1.14 -9.97 -10.53
N VAL A 185 2.11 -9.30 -9.94
CA VAL A 185 3.52 -9.69 -9.96
C VAL A 185 3.89 -10.25 -8.60
N PHE A 186 4.30 -11.51 -8.57
CA PHE A 186 4.75 -12.22 -7.38
C PHE A 186 6.27 -12.23 -7.35
N ILE A 187 6.84 -11.72 -6.26
CA ILE A 187 8.28 -11.70 -6.02
C ILE A 187 8.54 -12.55 -4.77
N ASP A 188 9.12 -13.73 -4.98
CA ASP A 188 9.45 -14.71 -3.95
C ASP A 188 10.84 -14.41 -3.37
N SER A 189 11.04 -14.69 -2.09
CA SER A 189 12.36 -14.61 -1.44
C SER A 189 13.36 -15.64 -1.94
N GLY A 190 12.86 -16.77 -2.46
CA GLY A 190 13.69 -17.90 -2.86
C GLY A 190 14.31 -18.66 -1.68
N LEU A 191 13.94 -18.33 -0.44
CA LEU A 191 14.44 -19.02 0.76
C LEU A 191 13.64 -20.28 1.11
N GLY A 192 12.44 -20.43 0.53
CA GLY A 192 11.60 -21.61 0.74
C GLY A 192 11.83 -22.72 -0.28
N ASN A 193 11.10 -23.82 -0.11
CA ASN A 193 11.23 -25.01 -0.93
C ASN A 193 10.01 -25.20 -1.83
N GLN A 194 10.23 -25.59 -3.09
CA GLN A 194 9.16 -26.09 -3.96
C GLN A 194 9.00 -27.60 -3.73
N SER A 195 7.91 -27.99 -3.08
CA SER A 195 7.53 -29.41 -2.92
C SER A 195 6.43 -29.78 -3.91
N PHE A 196 6.15 -31.09 -4.08
CA PHE A 196 5.01 -31.61 -4.86
C PHE A 196 3.63 -31.30 -4.25
N GLU A 197 3.59 -30.76 -3.03
CA GLU A 197 2.35 -30.30 -2.41
C GLU A 197 2.12 -28.79 -2.58
N SER A 198 3.11 -28.03 -3.05
CA SER A 198 3.07 -26.58 -3.28
C SER A 198 2.51 -25.77 -2.11
N LYS A 199 2.72 -26.27 -0.88
CA LYS A 199 2.20 -25.62 0.32
C LYS A 199 2.80 -24.22 0.48
N PRO A 200 1.97 -23.15 0.55
CA PRO A 200 2.46 -21.78 0.57
C PRO A 200 3.41 -21.47 1.74
N ASP A 201 3.19 -22.08 2.90
CA ASP A 201 4.00 -21.91 4.11
C ASP A 201 5.40 -22.52 4.00
N VAL A 202 5.60 -23.50 3.12
CA VAL A 202 6.93 -24.10 2.85
C VAL A 202 7.64 -23.34 1.72
N ARG A 203 6.88 -22.87 0.74
CA ARG A 203 7.40 -22.16 -0.44
C ARG A 203 7.82 -20.73 -0.11
N TYR A 204 7.00 -20.01 0.64
CA TYR A 204 7.23 -18.60 0.93
C TYR A 204 7.78 -18.44 2.34
N VAL A 205 9.09 -18.18 2.41
CA VAL A 205 9.82 -18.06 3.68
C VAL A 205 10.40 -16.66 3.79
N GLY A 206 9.87 -15.88 4.73
CA GLY A 206 10.39 -14.54 5.04
C GLY A 206 11.77 -14.60 5.65
N MET A 207 12.60 -13.61 5.32
CA MET A 207 13.93 -13.44 5.91
C MET A 207 13.87 -13.39 7.45
N LEU A 208 12.84 -12.74 7.98
CA LEU A 208 12.66 -12.56 9.42
C LEU A 208 12.04 -13.78 10.12
N ARG A 209 11.59 -14.81 9.40
CA ARG A 209 10.86 -15.95 9.98
C ARG A 209 11.66 -16.64 11.09
N TYR A 210 12.97 -16.81 10.89
CA TYR A 210 13.85 -17.47 11.86
C TYR A 210 14.56 -16.50 12.82
N MET A 211 14.48 -15.19 12.56
CA MET A 211 15.13 -14.16 13.38
C MET A 211 14.16 -13.44 14.32
N PHE A 212 12.85 -13.69 14.20
CA PHE A 212 11.84 -12.98 14.97
C PHE A 212 12.00 -13.21 16.48
N ASP A 213 12.24 -14.45 16.91
CA ASP A 213 12.41 -14.78 18.32
C ASP A 213 13.66 -14.11 18.94
N PRO A 214 14.86 -14.18 18.31
CA PRO A 214 16.01 -13.39 18.75
C PRO A 214 15.74 -11.89 18.83
N ILE A 215 15.11 -11.30 17.79
CA ILE A 215 14.81 -9.86 17.74
C ILE A 215 13.87 -9.45 18.88
N ILE A 216 12.84 -10.27 19.18
CA ILE A 216 11.93 -10.03 20.31
C ILE A 216 12.69 -10.12 21.63
N ALA A 217 13.52 -11.14 21.81
CA ALA A 217 14.30 -11.32 23.03
C ALA A 217 15.23 -10.13 23.27
N GLU A 218 15.94 -9.67 22.24
CA GLU A 218 16.83 -8.52 22.29
C GLU A 218 16.07 -7.21 22.58
N SER A 219 14.92 -6.99 21.92
CA SER A 219 14.06 -5.82 22.17
C SER A 219 13.57 -5.74 23.62
N ARG A 220 13.26 -6.90 24.23
CA ARG A 220 12.89 -6.97 25.65
C ARG A 220 14.06 -6.60 26.56
N VAL A 221 15.27 -7.07 26.25
CA VAL A 221 16.48 -6.73 27.02
C VAL A 221 16.77 -5.23 26.95
N PHE A 222 16.69 -4.62 25.76
CA PHE A 222 16.86 -3.16 25.62
C PHE A 222 15.80 -2.38 26.39
N SER A 223 14.53 -2.79 26.33
CA SER A 223 13.46 -2.13 27.08
C SER A 223 13.69 -2.18 28.60
N ILE A 224 14.17 -3.31 29.12
CA ILE A 224 14.51 -3.45 30.55
C ILE A 224 15.75 -2.60 30.90
N ALA A 225 16.77 -2.61 30.05
CA ALA A 225 17.97 -1.80 30.25
C ALA A 225 17.64 -0.30 30.30
N ASP A 226 16.77 0.18 29.41
CA ASP A 226 16.32 1.58 29.40
C ASP A 226 15.55 1.95 30.68
N ILE A 227 14.68 1.06 31.18
CA ILE A 227 13.98 1.25 32.46
C ILE A 227 14.99 1.34 33.60
N ILE A 228 15.99 0.44 33.65
CA ILE A 228 17.01 0.43 34.70
C ILE A 228 17.86 1.72 34.65
N LEU A 229 18.26 2.16 33.47
CA LEU A 229 19.00 3.41 33.29
C LEU A 229 18.18 4.61 33.75
N ALA A 230 16.91 4.72 33.32
CA ALA A 230 16.01 5.79 33.73
C ALA A 230 15.80 5.83 35.27
N LEU A 231 15.66 4.66 35.91
CA LEU A 231 15.55 4.56 37.37
C LEU A 231 16.85 4.94 38.07
N SER A 232 18.01 4.55 37.53
CA SER A 232 19.32 4.86 38.13
C SER A 232 19.64 6.35 38.11
N PHE A 233 19.26 7.07 37.03
CA PHE A 233 19.40 8.54 36.97
C PHE A 233 18.43 9.27 37.92
N ASN A 234 17.20 8.76 38.09
CA ASN A 234 16.24 9.34 39.03
C ASN A 234 16.61 9.08 40.50
N PHE A 235 17.28 7.97 40.80
CA PHE A 235 17.74 7.67 42.15
C PHE A 235 18.94 8.56 42.54
N SER A 236 19.84 8.86 41.59
CA SER A 236 20.97 9.74 41.85
C SER A 236 20.56 11.21 42.09
N SER A 237 19.47 11.68 41.47
CA SER A 237 18.95 13.04 41.69
C SER A 237 18.15 13.22 42.99
N THR A 238 17.63 12.14 43.60
CA THR A 238 16.93 12.22 44.89
C THR A 238 17.84 12.05 46.11
N VAL A 239 18.99 11.38 45.97
CA VAL A 239 19.93 11.18 47.09
C VAL A 239 20.95 12.33 47.20
N GLY A 240 21.03 13.23 46.21
CA GLY A 240 21.95 14.38 46.19
C GLY A 240 21.43 15.70 46.77
N CYS A 241 20.20 15.77 47.30
CA CYS A 241 19.58 17.05 47.70
C CYS A 241 19.34 17.24 49.21
N SER A 242 19.93 16.41 50.07
CA SER A 242 19.75 16.50 51.54
C SER A 242 21.01 16.79 52.34
N ALA A 243 22.07 17.34 51.73
CA ALA A 243 23.23 17.79 52.48
C ALA A 243 23.95 18.96 51.77
N LEU A 244 23.47 20.19 51.97
CA LEU A 244 24.29 21.36 52.33
C LEU A 244 23.40 22.59 52.54
N HIS A 245 23.57 23.19 53.71
CA HIS A 245 22.86 24.37 54.21
C HIS A 245 23.24 25.67 53.50
N SER A 246 22.31 26.61 53.60
CA SER A 246 22.44 28.09 53.66
C SER A 246 22.91 28.88 52.44
N ASP A 247 21.99 29.76 52.01
CA ASP A 247 22.16 31.03 51.30
C ASP A 247 22.70 31.02 49.87
N CYS A 248 21.76 31.03 48.90
CA CYS A 248 21.83 31.91 47.74
C CYS A 248 20.48 31.99 47.03
N THR A 249 19.87 33.18 47.08
CA THR A 249 18.79 33.63 46.20
C THR A 249 19.25 33.58 44.73
N PHE A 250 18.58 32.83 43.86
CA PHE A 250 18.29 33.24 42.47
C PHE A 250 17.32 32.27 41.76
N SER A 251 16.23 32.86 41.26
CA SER A 251 15.45 32.51 40.06
C SER A 251 14.94 31.08 39.84
N THR A 252 13.63 30.93 40.06
CA THR A 252 12.63 30.35 39.13
C THR A 252 13.12 29.26 38.17
N TYR A 253 12.78 28.00 38.44
CA TYR A 253 12.06 27.10 37.51
C TYR A 253 11.50 25.93 38.34
N CYS A 254 10.22 26.05 38.72
CA CYS A 254 9.47 24.98 39.37
C CYS A 254 8.97 24.02 38.27
N LEU A 255 9.66 22.91 38.05
CA LEU A 255 9.14 21.80 37.24
C LEU A 255 8.01 21.12 38.04
N ARG A 256 6.78 21.61 37.84
CA ARG A 256 5.58 20.87 38.25
C ARG A 256 5.50 19.61 37.41
N SER A 257 5.64 18.45 38.05
CA SER A 257 5.13 17.20 37.49
C SER A 257 3.61 17.33 37.40
N VAL A 258 3.10 17.31 36.17
CA VAL A 258 1.67 17.07 35.93
C VAL A 258 1.57 15.63 35.47
N THR A 259 1.30 14.74 36.42
CA THR A 259 0.75 13.43 36.13
C THR A 259 -0.70 13.63 35.71
N SER A 260 -0.97 13.65 34.40
CA SER A 260 -2.30 13.32 33.87
C SER A 260 -2.21 12.08 33.00
N LEU A 261 -3.01 11.09 33.36
CA LEU A 261 -3.28 9.87 32.60
C LEU A 261 -3.57 10.17 31.12
N GLY A 262 -2.97 9.37 30.23
CA GLY A 262 -3.41 9.20 28.85
C GLY A 262 -2.60 9.98 27.81
N SER A 263 -1.97 9.22 26.91
CA SER A 263 -1.32 9.65 25.65
C SER A 263 0.11 10.17 25.76
N SER A 264 1.08 9.26 25.65
CA SER A 264 2.47 9.60 25.36
C SER A 264 2.59 10.04 23.89
N VAL A 265 2.73 11.34 23.66
CA VAL A 265 3.23 11.90 22.40
C VAL A 265 4.75 11.95 22.49
N VAL A 266 5.43 11.14 21.68
CA VAL A 266 6.89 11.20 21.52
C VAL A 266 7.21 12.31 20.51
N ILE A 267 7.71 13.44 20.98
CA ILE A 267 8.24 14.51 20.13
C ILE A 267 9.73 14.25 19.92
N PHE A 268 10.12 13.87 18.70
CA PHE A 268 11.52 13.79 18.30
C PHE A 268 12.06 15.19 18.03
N HIS A 269 12.94 15.70 18.90
CA HIS A 269 13.81 16.82 18.55
C HIS A 269 15.01 16.29 17.77
N LEU A 270 15.02 16.52 16.45
CA LEU A 270 16.20 16.36 15.61
C LEU A 270 17.21 17.45 15.96
N HIS A 271 18.35 17.05 16.55
CA HIS A 271 19.52 17.94 16.64
C HIS A 271 20.24 17.99 15.28
N PRO A 272 20.66 19.17 14.82
CA PRO A 272 21.47 19.28 13.61
C PRO A 272 22.87 18.72 13.87
N TYR A 273 23.30 17.79 13.02
CA TYR A 273 24.67 17.31 12.98
C TYR A 273 25.62 18.47 12.68
N HIS A 274 26.58 18.70 13.57
CA HIS A 274 27.80 19.42 13.25
C HIS A 274 28.70 18.52 12.39
N THR A 275 29.04 19.03 11.22
CA THR A 275 30.12 18.56 10.34
C THR A 275 31.46 18.61 11.08
N ILE A 276 32.23 17.53 10.97
CA ILE A 276 33.69 17.54 11.04
C ILE A 276 34.19 17.17 9.65
#